data_AF-A0A6J1W9Z5-F1
#
_entry.id   AF-A0A6J1W9Z5-F1
#
_cell.length_a   1.000
_cell.length_b   1.000
_cell.length_c   1.000
_cell.angle_alpha   90.00
_cell.angle_beta   90.00
_cell.angle_gamma   90.00
#
_symmetry.space_group_name_H-M   'P 1'
#
loop_
_entity.id
_entity.type
_entity.pdbx_description
1 polymer ?
#
loop_
_entity_poly.entity_id
_entity_poly.type
_entity_poly.pdbx_seq_one_letter_code
_entity_poly.pdbx_strand_id
1 'polypeptide(L)'
;LDWFWQELLSSEVPRLLEDLLGDPESYVRASAVRTWGRFSLMAYSGPEAPVCKSNENPKELCIGGVRLLEILSSDAEGFPRRAAIGVFLDWLKEGHPEASASPAEFVSRALQAVDGDLDWEVKMAALDLVGVFIGQTFGRLGQSSTSAGSSLANLADVLRLFGQMKMLGFLFRALQDCDRPVAVKACEVLLALKSAVCKHRSKSSPSGDASGLKEVPTESSSSSLSSLPAGEAAEKDCQDPERLRRILEFTDLEGLQRALDVSSDHLER
;
A
#
# COMPACT_ATOMS: atom_id res chain seq x y z
N LEU A 1 8.21 -7.75 30.80
CA LEU A 1 8.22 -6.73 29.73
C LEU A 1 7.04 -5.77 29.93
N ASP A 2 5.87 -6.30 30.26
CA ASP A 2 4.63 -5.53 30.43
C ASP A 2 4.71 -4.41 31.48
N TRP A 3 5.40 -4.64 32.61
CA TRP A 3 5.59 -3.61 33.64
C TRP A 3 6.37 -2.39 33.13
N PHE A 4 7.35 -2.60 32.24
CA PHE A 4 8.16 -1.51 31.68
C PHE A 4 7.33 -0.62 30.78
N TRP A 5 6.46 -1.21 29.97
CA TRP A 5 5.56 -0.47 29.08
C TRP A 5 4.46 0.26 29.85
N GLN A 6 3.93 -0.35 30.90
CA GLN A 6 2.99 0.32 31.79
C GLN A 6 3.62 1.53 32.49
N GLU A 7 4.85 1.39 32.99
CA GLU A 7 5.60 2.50 33.58
C GLU A 7 5.87 3.60 32.54
N LEU A 8 6.27 3.23 31.32
CA LEU A 8 6.56 4.18 30.26
C LEU A 8 5.31 4.93 29.79
N LEU A 9 4.17 4.24 29.64
CA LEU A 9 2.88 4.84 29.27
C LEU A 9 2.27 5.70 30.39
N SER A 10 2.60 5.42 31.65
CA SER A 10 2.16 6.23 32.80
C SER A 10 3.12 7.37 33.17
N SER A 11 4.29 7.43 32.52
CA SER A 11 5.27 8.51 32.68
C SER A 11 4.87 9.77 31.90
N GLU A 12 5.73 10.80 31.96
CA GLU A 12 5.55 12.03 31.16
C GLU A 12 5.90 11.85 29.67
N VAL A 13 6.42 10.68 29.27
CA VAL A 13 6.88 10.43 27.90
C VAL A 13 5.77 10.61 26.85
N PRO A 14 4.52 10.14 27.02
CA PRO A 14 3.47 10.38 26.02
C PRO A 14 3.15 11.87 25.83
N ARG A 15 3.16 12.65 26.91
CA ARG A 15 2.97 14.12 26.84
C ARG A 15 4.12 14.80 26.11
N LEU A 16 5.36 14.43 26.45
CA LEU A 16 6.54 14.92 25.75
C LEU A 16 6.49 14.57 24.26
N LEU A 17 6.07 13.36 23.90
CA LEU A 17 5.93 12.98 22.49
C LEU A 17 4.91 13.85 21.76
N GLU A 18 3.77 14.16 22.37
CA GLU A 18 2.75 15.05 21.81
C GLU A 18 3.31 16.46 21.58
N ASP A 19 4.03 17.01 22.57
CA ASP A 19 4.67 18.32 22.45
C ASP A 19 5.71 18.35 21.31
N LEU A 20 6.50 17.27 21.17
CA LEU A 20 7.53 17.15 20.14
C LEU A 20 6.96 16.98 18.72
N LEU A 21 5.66 16.66 18.56
CA LEU A 21 5.01 16.72 17.24
C LEU A 21 4.88 18.16 16.72
N GLY A 22 4.99 19.17 17.58
CA GLY A 22 5.00 20.59 17.22
C GLY A 22 6.39 21.23 17.19
N ASP A 23 7.46 20.44 17.31
CA ASP A 23 8.83 20.95 17.36
C ASP A 23 9.22 21.69 16.06
N PRO A 24 9.96 22.81 16.12
CA PRO A 24 10.40 23.52 14.92
C PRO A 24 11.29 22.66 14.00
N GLU A 25 12.04 21.70 14.55
CA GLU A 25 12.97 20.88 13.79
C GLU A 25 12.27 19.61 13.25
N SER A 26 12.21 19.46 11.93
CA SER A 26 11.53 18.31 11.30
C SER A 26 12.05 16.95 11.70
N TYR A 27 13.35 16.80 11.98
CA TYR A 27 13.91 15.53 12.43
C TYR A 27 13.45 15.16 13.85
N VAL A 28 13.15 16.15 14.69
CA VAL A 28 12.58 15.94 16.03
C VAL A 28 11.14 15.47 15.89
N ARG A 29 10.32 16.18 15.09
CA ARG A 29 8.95 15.75 14.78
C ARG A 29 8.92 14.33 14.21
N ALA A 30 9.78 14.01 13.26
CA ALA A 30 9.89 12.67 12.68
C ALA A 30 10.26 11.59 13.72
N SER A 31 11.12 11.91 14.67
CA SER A 31 11.50 11.00 15.76
C SER A 31 10.34 10.78 16.73
N ALA A 32 9.60 11.84 17.05
CA ALA A 32 8.38 11.77 17.85
C ALA A 32 7.33 10.88 17.17
N VAL A 33 7.06 11.08 15.88
CA VAL A 33 6.12 10.27 15.07
C VAL A 33 6.47 8.79 15.12
N ARG A 34 7.74 8.42 14.86
CA ARG A 34 8.18 7.01 14.89
C ARG A 34 8.03 6.39 16.27
N THR A 35 8.41 7.15 17.31
CA THR A 35 8.31 6.68 18.69
C THR A 35 6.86 6.46 19.08
N TRP A 36 5.99 7.41 18.74
CA TRP A 36 4.55 7.35 18.98
C TRP A 36 3.91 6.13 18.27
N GLY A 37 4.25 5.91 17.00
CA GLY A 37 3.79 4.75 16.23
C GLY A 37 4.17 3.40 16.87
N ARG A 38 5.38 3.30 17.42
CA ARG A 38 5.83 2.10 18.15
C ARG A 38 5.11 1.91 19.47
N PHE A 39 4.90 2.99 20.22
CA PHE A 39 4.16 2.94 21.48
C PHE A 39 2.73 2.43 21.26
N SER A 40 2.07 2.93 20.22
CA SER A 40 0.73 2.47 19.83
C SER A 40 0.72 0.96 19.59
N LEU A 41 1.65 0.44 18.80
CA LEU A 41 1.73 -1.00 18.51
C LEU A 41 1.99 -1.87 19.75
N MET A 42 2.86 -1.41 20.63
CA MET A 42 3.22 -2.12 21.85
C MET A 42 2.10 -2.12 22.88
N ALA A 43 1.33 -1.02 22.98
CA ALA A 43 0.18 -0.92 23.87
C ALA A 43 -0.90 -1.99 23.58
N TYR A 44 -0.95 -2.51 22.34
CA TYR A 44 -1.92 -3.53 21.92
C TYR A 44 -1.38 -4.96 21.87
N SER A 45 -0.06 -5.16 21.94
CA SER A 45 0.57 -6.48 21.81
C SER A 45 0.76 -7.22 23.14
N GLY A 46 0.34 -6.64 24.27
CA GLY A 46 0.43 -7.25 25.60
C GLY A 46 -0.65 -8.34 25.86
N PRO A 47 -0.34 -9.42 26.61
CA PRO A 47 -1.26 -10.52 26.89
C PRO A 47 -2.49 -10.10 27.72
N GLU A 48 -2.43 -8.95 28.39
CA GLU A 48 -3.60 -8.18 28.79
C GLU A 48 -3.40 -6.74 28.29
N ALA A 49 -4.10 -6.36 27.22
CA ALA A 49 -4.21 -4.94 26.87
C ALA A 49 -4.68 -4.21 28.13
N PRO A 50 -3.94 -3.22 28.64
CA PRO A 50 -4.35 -2.52 29.84
C PRO A 50 -5.67 -1.83 29.49
N VAL A 51 -6.78 -2.32 30.05
CA VAL A 51 -7.95 -1.48 30.25
C VAL A 51 -7.41 -0.34 31.11
N CYS A 52 -7.16 0.81 30.48
CA CYS A 52 -6.74 2.02 31.16
C CYS A 52 -7.81 2.31 32.22
N LYS A 53 -7.50 2.01 33.48
CA LYS A 53 -8.36 2.28 34.64
C LYS A 53 -8.01 3.64 35.27
N SER A 54 -7.58 4.60 34.47
CA SER A 54 -7.73 6.01 34.84
C SER A 54 -9.10 6.48 34.33
N ASN A 55 -9.75 7.39 35.05
CA ASN A 55 -10.96 8.07 34.59
C ASN A 55 -10.70 9.03 33.39
N GLU A 56 -9.61 8.81 32.66
CA GLU A 56 -9.26 9.49 31.43
C GLU A 56 -9.52 8.50 30.30
N ASN A 57 -10.29 8.94 29.30
CA ASN A 57 -10.84 8.07 28.26
C ASN A 57 -9.70 7.27 27.58
N PRO A 58 -9.73 5.92 27.54
CA PRO A 58 -8.77 5.10 26.77
C PRO A 58 -8.81 5.40 25.25
N LYS A 59 -9.66 6.32 24.81
CA LYS A 59 -9.73 6.87 23.46
C LYS A 59 -8.58 7.81 23.12
N GLU A 60 -7.90 8.45 24.08
CA GLU A 60 -6.86 9.45 23.77
C GLU A 60 -5.59 8.84 23.15
N LEU A 61 -5.24 7.59 23.48
CA LEU A 61 -4.14 6.87 22.81
C LEU A 61 -4.58 6.22 21.48
N CYS A 62 -5.89 6.11 21.23
CA CYS A 62 -6.48 5.54 20.01
C CYS A 62 -6.68 6.57 18.88
N ILE A 63 -6.33 7.85 19.06
CA ILE A 63 -6.45 8.91 18.02
C ILE A 63 -5.14 8.97 17.20
N GLY A 64 -4.59 7.82 16.85
CA GLY A 64 -3.30 7.73 16.19
C GLY A 64 -3.34 7.91 14.70
N GLY A 65 -4.11 7.08 13.99
CA GLY A 65 -4.16 7.15 12.55
C GLY A 65 -4.65 8.49 12.02
N VAL A 66 -5.55 9.18 12.73
CA VAL A 66 -6.00 10.54 12.34
C VAL A 66 -4.83 11.53 12.41
N ARG A 67 -4.09 11.59 13.52
CA ARG A 67 -2.96 12.51 13.67
C ARG A 67 -1.80 12.16 12.72
N LEU A 68 -1.54 10.87 12.50
CA LEU A 68 -0.57 10.42 11.50
C LEU A 68 -0.99 10.82 10.08
N LEU A 69 -2.28 10.75 9.77
CA LEU A 69 -2.82 11.17 8.47
C LEU A 69 -2.73 12.69 8.29
N GLU A 70 -2.97 13.47 9.34
CA GLU A 70 -2.76 14.93 9.34
C GLU A 70 -1.28 15.27 9.07
N ILE A 71 -0.35 14.62 9.76
CA ILE A 71 1.10 14.82 9.52
C ILE A 71 1.45 14.43 8.09
N LEU A 72 0.99 13.25 7.63
CA LEU A 72 1.26 12.76 6.28
C LEU A 72 0.69 13.67 5.18
N SER A 73 -0.44 14.32 5.41
CA SER A 73 -1.09 15.20 4.42
C SER A 73 -0.64 16.65 4.47
N SER A 74 -0.21 17.14 5.64
CA SER A 74 -0.13 18.58 5.91
C SER A 74 1.21 19.07 6.47
N ASP A 75 2.11 18.19 6.94
CA ASP A 75 3.43 18.66 7.39
C ASP A 75 4.21 19.23 6.20
N ALA A 76 4.76 20.43 6.38
CA ALA A 76 5.47 21.15 5.32
C ALA A 76 6.77 20.43 4.90
N GLU A 77 7.37 19.64 5.78
CA GLU A 77 8.68 19.03 5.57
C GLU A 77 8.59 17.53 5.32
N GLY A 78 9.58 16.99 4.60
CA GLY A 78 9.57 15.58 4.20
C GLY A 78 9.77 14.60 5.35
N PHE A 79 10.63 14.90 6.33
CA PHE A 79 10.98 13.93 7.38
C PHE A 79 9.78 13.42 8.21
N PRO A 80 8.86 14.29 8.68
CA PRO A 80 7.68 13.83 9.42
C PRO A 80 6.72 13.04 8.53
N ARG A 81 6.53 13.44 7.27
CA ARG A 81 5.70 12.69 6.31
C ARG A 81 6.28 11.29 6.03
N ARG A 82 7.59 11.19 5.79
CA ARG A 82 8.32 9.91 5.67
C ARG A 82 8.16 9.03 6.90
N ALA A 83 8.24 9.62 8.09
CA ALA A 83 8.02 8.91 9.34
C ALA A 83 6.58 8.40 9.46
N ALA A 84 5.59 9.23 9.14
CA ALA A 84 4.17 8.88 9.24
C ALA A 84 3.81 7.70 8.32
N ILE A 85 4.16 7.76 7.03
CA ILE A 85 3.89 6.63 6.11
C ILE A 85 4.64 5.35 6.52
N GLY A 86 5.84 5.49 7.11
CA GLY A 86 6.56 4.37 7.71
C GLY A 86 5.79 3.72 8.86
N VAL A 87 5.16 4.51 9.73
CA VAL A 87 4.29 3.97 10.79
C VAL A 87 3.07 3.25 10.21
N PHE A 88 2.42 3.80 9.18
CA PHE A 88 1.32 3.10 8.47
C PHE A 88 1.77 1.74 7.94
N LEU A 89 2.98 1.68 7.35
CA LEU A 89 3.56 0.44 6.83
C LEU A 89 3.83 -0.59 7.93
N ASP A 90 4.45 -0.17 9.03
CA ASP A 90 4.75 -1.04 10.17
C ASP A 90 3.46 -1.56 10.80
N TRP A 91 2.46 -0.69 10.99
CA TRP A 91 1.15 -1.07 11.51
C TRP A 91 0.43 -2.10 10.66
N LEU A 92 0.49 -1.97 9.32
CA LEU A 92 -0.09 -2.96 8.42
C LEU A 92 0.65 -4.30 8.48
N LYS A 93 1.99 -4.28 8.58
CA LYS A 93 2.82 -5.50 8.65
C LYS A 93 2.64 -6.23 9.98
N GLU A 94 2.61 -5.50 11.07
CA GLU A 94 2.61 -6.04 12.44
C GLU A 94 1.19 -6.26 12.98
N GLY A 95 0.15 -5.88 12.21
CA GLY A 95 -1.24 -6.20 12.54
C GLY A 95 -1.85 -5.28 13.59
N HIS A 96 -1.45 -4.01 13.63
CA HIS A 96 -2.02 -3.00 14.53
C HIS A 96 -3.56 -3.01 14.46
N PRO A 97 -4.30 -2.87 15.59
CA PRO A 97 -5.76 -2.95 15.58
C PRO A 97 -6.45 -2.01 14.59
N GLU A 98 -5.95 -0.78 14.44
CA GLU A 98 -6.49 0.20 13.48
C GLU A 98 -6.32 -0.25 12.03
N ALA A 99 -5.17 -0.83 11.69
CA ALA A 99 -4.93 -1.38 10.35
C ALA A 99 -5.71 -2.67 10.13
N SER A 100 -5.79 -3.54 11.14
CA SER A 100 -6.45 -4.85 11.07
C SER A 100 -7.97 -4.77 11.01
N ALA A 101 -8.60 -3.75 11.60
CA ALA A 101 -10.04 -3.59 11.62
C ALA A 101 -10.63 -3.31 10.23
N SER A 102 -9.97 -2.46 9.44
CA SER A 102 -10.37 -2.12 8.07
C SER A 102 -9.13 -1.87 7.20
N PRO A 103 -8.41 -2.92 6.76
CA PRO A 103 -7.13 -2.77 6.06
C PRO A 103 -7.24 -1.99 4.75
N ALA A 104 -8.32 -2.22 4.00
CA ALA A 104 -8.56 -1.53 2.74
C ALA A 104 -8.78 -0.02 2.94
N GLU A 105 -9.58 0.36 3.93
CA GLU A 105 -9.83 1.77 4.23
C GLU A 105 -8.58 2.45 4.80
N PHE A 106 -7.85 1.75 5.68
CA PHE A 106 -6.58 2.21 6.23
C PHE A 106 -5.55 2.55 5.14
N VAL A 107 -5.33 1.62 4.21
CA VAL A 107 -4.42 1.84 3.07
C VAL A 107 -4.98 2.93 2.14
N SER A 108 -6.28 2.93 1.86
CA SER A 108 -6.87 3.94 0.96
C SER A 108 -6.71 5.36 1.48
N ARG A 109 -6.88 5.60 2.79
CA ARG A 109 -6.65 6.92 3.40
C ARG A 109 -5.18 7.35 3.29
N ALA A 110 -4.25 6.44 3.56
CA ALA A 110 -2.81 6.73 3.40
C ALA A 110 -2.47 7.09 1.94
N LEU A 111 -3.01 6.36 0.96
CA LEU A 111 -2.82 6.67 -0.46
C LEU A 111 -3.39 8.02 -0.84
N GLN A 112 -4.57 8.38 -0.34
CA GLN A 112 -5.16 9.70 -0.58
C GLN A 112 -4.31 10.82 0.00
N ALA A 113 -3.66 10.63 1.15
CA ALA A 113 -2.78 11.62 1.75
C ALA A 113 -1.43 11.76 1.00
N VAL A 114 -0.93 10.68 0.40
CA VAL A 114 0.34 10.69 -0.36
C VAL A 114 0.13 11.09 -1.83
N ASP A 115 -1.11 11.06 -2.35
CA ASP A 115 -1.39 11.38 -3.74
C ASP A 115 -0.99 12.84 -4.06
N GLY A 116 0.07 13.00 -4.84
CA GLY A 116 0.64 14.31 -5.16
C GLY A 116 1.72 14.81 -4.20
N ASP A 117 2.21 14.00 -3.25
CA ASP A 117 3.39 14.36 -2.45
C ASP A 117 4.59 14.62 -3.39
N LEU A 118 5.43 15.59 -3.06
CA LEU A 118 6.61 15.93 -3.86
C LEU A 118 7.85 15.15 -3.43
N ASP A 119 7.81 14.52 -2.26
CA ASP A 119 8.91 13.75 -1.73
C ASP A 119 8.83 12.30 -2.23
N TRP A 120 9.75 11.94 -3.13
CA TRP A 120 9.80 10.62 -3.74
C TRP A 120 9.97 9.49 -2.70
N GLU A 121 10.60 9.75 -1.54
CA GLU A 121 10.73 8.74 -0.48
C GLU A 121 9.38 8.45 0.19
N VAL A 122 8.50 9.45 0.29
CA VAL A 122 7.12 9.25 0.79
C VAL A 122 6.33 8.40 -0.21
N LYS A 123 6.44 8.69 -1.51
CA LYS A 123 5.82 7.87 -2.57
C LYS A 123 6.35 6.43 -2.56
N MET A 124 7.65 6.23 -2.39
CA MET A 124 8.27 4.90 -2.30
C MET A 124 7.71 4.09 -1.12
N ALA A 125 7.61 4.71 0.06
CA ALA A 125 7.04 4.05 1.22
C ALA A 125 5.54 3.71 1.03
N ALA A 126 4.78 4.57 0.34
CA ALA A 126 3.40 4.27 -0.03
C ALA A 126 3.30 3.11 -1.03
N LEU A 127 4.22 2.98 -1.99
CA LEU A 127 4.29 1.82 -2.88
C LEU A 127 4.62 0.53 -2.13
N ASP A 128 5.48 0.58 -1.10
CA ASP A 128 5.72 -0.56 -0.22
C ASP A 128 4.46 -0.94 0.58
N LEU A 129 3.69 0.04 1.07
CA LEU A 129 2.41 -0.19 1.74
C LEU A 129 1.42 -0.92 0.83
N VAL A 130 1.30 -0.48 -0.44
CA VAL A 130 0.47 -1.14 -1.46
C VAL A 130 0.94 -2.57 -1.70
N GLY A 131 2.25 -2.77 -1.87
CA GLY A 131 2.82 -4.10 -2.08
C GLY A 131 2.50 -5.08 -0.95
N VAL A 132 2.65 -4.64 0.31
CA VAL A 132 2.29 -5.44 1.50
C VAL A 132 0.79 -5.76 1.50
N PHE A 133 -0.06 -4.77 1.24
CA PHE A 133 -1.50 -4.96 1.22
C PHE A 133 -1.96 -5.96 0.15
N ILE A 134 -1.41 -5.87 -1.07
CA ILE A 134 -1.64 -6.84 -2.14
C ILE A 134 -1.22 -8.24 -1.68
N GLY A 135 -0.01 -8.38 -1.15
CA GLY A 135 0.51 -9.66 -0.67
C GLY A 135 -0.38 -10.30 0.40
N GLN A 136 -0.82 -9.53 1.39
CA GLN A 136 -1.73 -10.00 2.44
C GLN A 136 -3.11 -10.38 1.87
N THR A 137 -3.64 -9.59 0.94
CA THR A 137 -4.96 -9.84 0.33
C THR A 137 -4.96 -11.16 -0.45
N PHE A 138 -3.97 -11.38 -1.31
CA PHE A 138 -3.85 -12.65 -2.05
C PHE A 138 -3.43 -13.82 -1.16
N GLY A 139 -2.69 -13.58 -0.06
CA GLY A 139 -2.40 -14.59 0.94
C GLY A 139 -3.67 -15.13 1.61
N ARG A 140 -4.59 -14.25 2.02
CA ARG A 140 -5.90 -14.62 2.58
C ARG A 140 -6.78 -15.34 1.55
N LEU A 141 -6.77 -14.85 0.30
CA LEU A 141 -7.50 -15.46 -0.81
C LEU A 141 -7.09 -16.93 -1.02
N GLY A 142 -5.78 -17.21 -1.03
CA GLY A 142 -5.24 -18.55 -1.21
C GLY A 142 -5.50 -19.51 -0.04
N GLN A 143 -5.76 -19.00 1.17
CA GLN A 143 -6.14 -19.80 2.34
C GLN A 143 -7.64 -20.14 2.35
N SER A 144 -8.49 -19.26 1.80
CA SER A 144 -9.96 -19.43 1.80
C SER A 144 -10.47 -20.36 0.69
N SER A 145 -9.64 -20.69 -0.31
CA SER A 145 -10.04 -21.46 -1.49
C SER A 145 -10.02 -22.99 -1.26
N THR A 146 -10.96 -23.51 -0.46
CA THR A 146 -11.25 -24.96 -0.36
C THR A 146 -12.37 -25.43 -1.30
N SER A 147 -12.97 -24.53 -2.09
CA SER A 147 -14.04 -24.82 -3.07
C SER A 147 -13.76 -24.15 -4.42
N ALA A 148 -13.69 -24.94 -5.50
CA ALA A 148 -13.30 -24.50 -6.84
C ALA A 148 -14.25 -23.46 -7.48
N GLY A 149 -15.54 -23.44 -7.09
CA GLY A 149 -16.53 -22.49 -7.60
C GLY A 149 -16.45 -21.08 -7.01
N SER A 150 -15.76 -20.91 -5.87
CA SER A 150 -15.64 -19.63 -5.15
C SER A 150 -14.46 -18.78 -5.64
N SER A 151 -13.47 -19.40 -6.30
CA SER A 151 -12.17 -18.79 -6.61
C SER A 151 -12.25 -17.56 -7.55
N LEU A 152 -13.04 -17.64 -8.63
CA LEU A 152 -13.16 -16.56 -9.62
C LEU A 152 -13.98 -15.37 -9.07
N ALA A 153 -15.06 -15.67 -8.33
CA ALA A 153 -15.86 -14.65 -7.66
C ALA A 153 -15.02 -13.87 -6.65
N ASN A 154 -14.22 -14.57 -5.84
CA ASN A 154 -13.34 -13.93 -4.86
C ASN A 154 -12.25 -13.08 -5.54
N LEU A 155 -11.72 -13.48 -6.71
CA LEU A 155 -10.77 -12.68 -7.47
C LEU A 155 -11.41 -11.39 -8.02
N ALA A 156 -12.62 -11.50 -8.58
CA ALA A 156 -13.35 -10.33 -9.07
C ALA A 156 -13.68 -9.34 -7.93
N ASP A 157 -13.99 -9.84 -6.74
CA ASP A 157 -14.22 -9.02 -5.56
C ASP A 157 -12.95 -8.32 -5.08
N VAL A 158 -11.80 -9.01 -5.08
CA VAL A 158 -10.49 -8.40 -4.78
C VAL A 158 -10.14 -7.30 -5.78
N LEU A 159 -10.34 -7.52 -7.07
CA LEU A 159 -10.09 -6.51 -8.10
C LEU A 159 -11.04 -5.32 -7.96
N ARG A 160 -12.31 -5.55 -7.60
CA ARG A 160 -13.27 -4.48 -7.32
C ARG A 160 -12.84 -3.67 -6.10
N LEU A 161 -12.36 -4.32 -5.04
CA LEU A 161 -11.83 -3.65 -3.85
C LEU A 161 -10.66 -2.72 -4.21
N PHE A 162 -9.70 -3.21 -4.99
CA PHE A 162 -8.58 -2.40 -5.48
C PHE A 162 -9.02 -1.20 -6.32
N GLY A 163 -10.07 -1.40 -7.12
CA GLY A 163 -10.74 -0.33 -7.87
C GLY A 163 -11.33 0.74 -6.97
N GLN A 164 -12.10 0.35 -5.95
CA GLN A 164 -12.71 1.26 -4.98
C GLN A 164 -11.68 2.08 -4.19
N MET A 165 -10.52 1.48 -3.90
CA MET A 165 -9.41 2.16 -3.22
C MET A 165 -8.62 3.11 -4.12
N LYS A 166 -8.94 3.20 -5.42
CA LYS A 166 -8.17 3.91 -6.45
C LYS A 166 -6.70 3.47 -6.54
N MET A 167 -6.39 2.27 -6.06
CA MET A 167 -5.02 1.77 -5.90
C MET A 167 -4.30 1.63 -7.24
N LEU A 168 -5.01 1.17 -8.28
CA LEU A 168 -4.44 1.06 -9.62
C LEU A 168 -4.20 2.42 -10.27
N GLY A 169 -5.08 3.40 -10.02
CA GLY A 169 -4.84 4.78 -10.45
C GLY A 169 -3.56 5.37 -9.85
N PHE A 170 -3.35 5.15 -8.55
CA PHE A 170 -2.11 5.51 -7.87
C PHE A 170 -0.87 4.83 -8.49
N LEU A 171 -0.93 3.50 -8.71
CA LEU A 171 0.18 2.74 -9.30
C LEU A 171 0.52 3.18 -10.73
N PHE A 172 -0.49 3.44 -11.58
CA PHE A 172 -0.24 3.88 -12.95
C PHE A 172 0.28 5.32 -13.03
N ARG A 173 -0.12 6.20 -12.10
CA ARG A 173 0.50 7.53 -11.97
C ARG A 173 1.95 7.41 -11.52
N ALA A 174 2.23 6.59 -10.51
CA ALA A 174 3.59 6.36 -10.01
C ALA A 174 4.51 5.73 -11.07
N LEU A 175 3.96 4.90 -11.98
CA LEU A 175 4.70 4.36 -13.13
C LEU A 175 5.15 5.44 -14.12
N GLN A 176 4.46 6.58 -14.15
CA GLN A 176 4.78 7.74 -14.98
C GLN A 176 5.53 8.83 -14.19
N ASP A 177 5.97 8.54 -12.98
CA ASP A 177 6.65 9.52 -12.13
C ASP A 177 8.01 9.92 -12.71
N CYS A 178 8.39 11.18 -12.51
CA CYS A 178 9.69 11.68 -12.94
C CYS A 178 10.84 11.08 -12.13
N ASP A 179 10.58 10.71 -10.87
CA ASP A 179 11.54 10.01 -10.05
C ASP A 179 11.59 8.54 -10.46
N ARG A 180 12.66 8.19 -11.18
CA ARG A 180 12.90 6.81 -11.66
C ARG A 180 12.72 5.73 -10.57
N PRO A 181 13.20 5.90 -9.32
CA PRO A 181 12.95 4.91 -8.26
C PRO A 181 11.45 4.62 -8.04
N VAL A 182 10.62 5.67 -8.07
CA VAL A 182 9.16 5.55 -7.91
C VAL A 182 8.55 4.79 -9.08
N ALA A 183 8.93 5.11 -10.31
CA ALA A 183 8.47 4.41 -11.51
C ALA A 183 8.87 2.93 -11.53
N VAL A 184 10.12 2.62 -11.20
CA VAL A 184 10.63 1.24 -11.07
C VAL A 184 9.82 0.47 -10.04
N LYS A 185 9.65 1.04 -8.84
CA LYS A 185 8.92 0.38 -7.76
C LYS A 185 7.44 0.17 -8.10
N ALA A 186 6.80 1.13 -8.75
CA ALA A 186 5.43 0.98 -9.23
C ALA A 186 5.31 -0.16 -10.26
N CYS A 187 6.27 -0.25 -11.18
CA CYS A 187 6.34 -1.33 -12.15
C CYS A 187 6.50 -2.71 -11.48
N GLU A 188 7.38 -2.82 -10.46
CA GLU A 188 7.55 -4.04 -9.68
C GLU A 188 6.26 -4.48 -8.98
N VAL A 189 5.55 -3.53 -8.35
CA VAL A 189 4.28 -3.82 -7.66
C VAL A 189 3.20 -4.26 -8.65
N LEU A 190 3.11 -3.62 -9.82
CA LEU A 190 2.17 -4.01 -10.88
C LEU A 190 2.49 -5.40 -11.46
N LEU A 191 3.78 -5.74 -11.65
CA LEU A 191 4.21 -7.07 -12.06
C LEU A 191 3.84 -8.14 -11.04
N ALA A 192 4.05 -7.86 -9.74
CA ALA A 192 3.66 -8.74 -8.66
C ALA A 192 2.14 -8.97 -8.65
N LEU A 193 1.35 -7.92 -8.85
CA LEU A 193 -0.10 -8.00 -8.99
C LEU A 193 -0.53 -8.85 -10.19
N LYS A 194 0.04 -8.60 -11.38
CA LYS A 194 -0.22 -9.38 -12.60
C LYS A 194 0.07 -10.87 -12.36
N SER A 195 1.20 -11.19 -11.74
CA SER A 195 1.57 -12.56 -11.36
C SER A 195 0.56 -13.20 -10.40
N ALA A 196 0.10 -12.47 -9.39
CA ALA A 196 -0.88 -12.96 -8.41
C ALA A 196 -2.24 -13.27 -9.06
N VAL A 197 -2.72 -12.40 -9.95
CA VAL A 197 -3.95 -12.59 -10.72
C VAL A 197 -3.84 -13.82 -11.63
N CYS A 198 -2.74 -13.97 -12.38
CA CYS A 198 -2.50 -15.12 -13.25
C CYS A 198 -2.48 -16.46 -12.49
N LYS A 199 -1.80 -16.53 -11.33
CA LYS A 199 -1.73 -17.75 -10.51
C LYS A 199 -3.10 -18.20 -10.02
N HIS A 200 -3.99 -17.27 -9.70
CA HIS A 200 -5.34 -17.60 -9.22
C HIS A 200 -6.24 -18.16 -10.33
N ARG A 201 -6.02 -17.73 -11.58
CA ARG A 201 -6.69 -18.29 -12.76
C ARG A 201 -6.34 -19.76 -12.98
N SER A 202 -5.05 -20.11 -12.98
CA SER A 202 -4.58 -21.47 -13.25
C SER A 202 -5.06 -22.50 -12.21
N LYS A 203 -5.38 -22.07 -10.99
CA LYS A 203 -5.96 -22.94 -9.95
C LYS A 203 -7.46 -23.23 -10.15
N SER A 204 -8.15 -22.43 -10.97
CA SER A 204 -9.59 -22.57 -11.23
C SER A 204 -9.92 -23.42 -12.46
N SER A 205 -8.93 -23.67 -13.33
CA SER A 205 -9.07 -24.61 -14.45
C SER A 205 -8.90 -26.05 -13.96
N PRO A 206 -9.89 -26.94 -14.13
CA PRO A 206 -9.70 -28.36 -13.90
C PRO A 206 -8.61 -28.86 -14.85
N SER A 207 -7.69 -29.69 -14.34
CA SER A 207 -6.81 -30.50 -15.17
C SER A 207 -7.68 -31.37 -16.09
N GLY A 208 -7.89 -30.90 -17.32
CA GLY A 208 -8.57 -31.59 -18.40
C GLY A 208 -7.60 -31.73 -19.57
N ASP A 209 -7.40 -32.96 -19.99
CA ASP A 209 -6.51 -33.38 -21.05
C ASP A 209 -6.74 -32.71 -22.42
N ALA A 210 -5.64 -32.71 -23.17
CA ALA A 210 -5.52 -32.78 -24.62
C ALA A 210 -5.79 -31.54 -25.50
N SER A 211 -4.68 -31.13 -26.14
CA SER A 211 -4.51 -31.02 -27.59
C SER A 211 -5.37 -30.04 -28.39
N GLY A 212 -4.64 -29.12 -29.05
CA GLY A 212 -5.08 -28.45 -30.27
C GLY A 212 -5.75 -27.11 -30.05
N LEU A 213 -5.06 -26.03 -30.42
CA LEU A 213 -5.41 -25.24 -31.61
C LEU A 213 -4.54 -23.97 -31.69
N LYS A 214 -3.80 -23.90 -32.82
CA LYS A 214 -3.36 -22.73 -33.60
C LYS A 214 -2.88 -21.47 -32.87
N GLU A 215 -1.57 -21.26 -33.01
CA GLU A 215 -0.95 -19.94 -33.07
C GLU A 215 -1.68 -19.03 -34.08
N VAL A 216 -2.01 -17.81 -33.64
CA VAL A 216 -2.52 -16.69 -34.43
C VAL A 216 -1.70 -15.47 -33.99
N PRO A 217 -1.34 -14.56 -34.91
CA PRO A 217 -0.03 -13.91 -34.88
C PRO A 217 0.11 -12.82 -33.83
N THR A 218 1.32 -12.75 -33.30
CA THR A 218 1.86 -11.71 -32.43
C THR A 218 1.88 -10.37 -33.16
N GLU A 219 0.78 -9.63 -33.14
CA GLU A 219 0.85 -8.19 -33.31
C GLU A 219 1.33 -7.59 -31.99
N SER A 220 2.62 -7.27 -31.95
CA SER A 220 3.27 -6.46 -30.92
C SER A 220 2.66 -5.06 -30.90
N SER A 221 1.47 -4.92 -30.32
CA SER A 221 0.92 -3.63 -29.93
C SER A 221 1.72 -3.16 -28.74
N SER A 222 2.81 -2.44 -29.00
CA SER A 222 3.50 -1.66 -27.97
C SER A 222 2.54 -0.60 -27.47
N SER A 223 1.79 -0.90 -26.40
CA SER A 223 1.00 0.10 -25.69
C SER A 223 1.98 1.11 -25.10
N SER A 224 2.09 2.25 -25.77
CA SER A 224 2.92 3.37 -25.31
C SER A 224 2.41 3.85 -23.96
N LEU A 225 3.30 4.32 -23.07
CA LEU A 225 2.93 4.88 -21.76
C LEU A 225 1.81 5.94 -21.83
N SER A 226 1.66 6.60 -22.98
CA SER A 226 0.62 7.57 -23.31
C SER A 226 -0.80 7.00 -23.46
N SER A 227 -0.99 5.68 -23.52
CA SER A 227 -2.32 5.05 -23.53
C SER A 227 -2.81 4.61 -22.15
N LEU A 228 -2.02 4.85 -21.09
CA LEU A 228 -2.47 4.52 -19.74
C LEU A 228 -3.64 5.40 -19.33
N PRO A 229 -4.64 4.85 -18.63
CA PRO A 229 -5.77 5.64 -18.16
C PRO A 229 -5.28 6.80 -17.27
N ALA A 230 -5.46 8.04 -17.73
CA ALA A 230 -5.19 9.26 -16.96
C ALA A 230 -6.48 10.08 -16.78
N GLY A 231 -6.68 10.66 -15.60
CA GLY A 231 -7.83 11.52 -15.27
C GLY A 231 -9.12 10.78 -14.88
N GLU A 232 -10.25 11.48 -14.81
CA GLU A 232 -11.53 10.95 -14.28
C GLU A 232 -12.12 9.77 -15.08
N ALA A 233 -11.83 9.67 -16.39
CA ALA A 233 -12.25 8.53 -17.22
C ALA A 233 -11.53 7.24 -16.81
N ALA A 234 -10.26 7.34 -16.40
CA ALA A 234 -9.47 6.24 -15.87
C ALA A 234 -10.05 5.66 -14.57
N GLU A 235 -10.59 6.53 -13.72
CA GLU A 235 -11.14 6.12 -12.43
C GLU A 235 -12.43 5.31 -12.58
N LYS A 236 -13.26 5.62 -13.59
CA LYS A 236 -14.45 4.82 -13.94
C LYS A 236 -14.07 3.47 -14.52
N ASP A 237 -13.01 3.43 -15.32
CA ASP A 237 -12.49 2.21 -15.91
C ASP A 237 -11.93 1.26 -14.85
N CYS A 238 -11.46 1.81 -13.74
CA CYS A 238 -10.93 1.05 -12.61
C CYS A 238 -11.98 0.44 -11.67
N GLN A 239 -13.29 0.64 -11.89
CA GLN A 239 -14.33 0.01 -11.06
C GLN A 239 -14.81 -1.35 -11.60
N ASP A 240 -14.51 -1.68 -12.86
CA ASP A 240 -14.87 -2.95 -13.48
C ASP A 240 -13.71 -3.96 -13.37
N PRO A 241 -13.88 -5.07 -12.63
CA PRO A 241 -12.82 -6.05 -12.43
C PRO A 241 -12.34 -6.73 -13.72
N GLU A 242 -13.22 -6.95 -14.71
CA GLU A 242 -12.79 -7.54 -15.99
C GLU A 242 -11.97 -6.56 -16.81
N ARG A 243 -12.33 -5.27 -16.76
CA ARG A 243 -11.55 -4.22 -17.42
C ARG A 243 -10.20 -4.03 -16.76
N LEU A 244 -10.15 -3.99 -15.42
CA LEU A 244 -8.90 -3.96 -14.66
C LEU A 244 -7.99 -5.12 -15.02
N ARG A 245 -8.56 -6.33 -15.12
CA ARG A 245 -7.81 -7.51 -15.53
C ARG A 245 -7.21 -7.33 -16.93
N ARG A 246 -8.01 -6.88 -17.90
CA ARG A 246 -7.52 -6.61 -19.26
C ARG A 246 -6.41 -5.56 -19.27
N ILE A 247 -6.55 -4.46 -18.52
CA ILE A 247 -5.50 -3.44 -18.43
C ILE A 247 -4.19 -4.07 -17.95
N LEU A 248 -4.23 -4.88 -16.88
CA LEU A 248 -3.04 -5.57 -16.37
C LEU A 248 -2.47 -6.61 -17.36
N GLU A 249 -3.32 -7.30 -18.11
CA GLU A 249 -2.91 -8.29 -19.11
C GLU A 249 -2.24 -7.65 -20.34
N PHE A 250 -2.79 -6.54 -20.84
CA PHE A 250 -2.34 -5.88 -22.08
C PHE A 250 -1.26 -4.79 -21.86
N THR A 251 -0.97 -4.42 -20.61
CA THR A 251 0.17 -3.55 -20.32
C THR A 251 1.46 -4.36 -20.38
N ASP A 252 2.39 -3.97 -21.24
CA ASP A 252 3.74 -4.56 -21.34
C ASP A 252 4.64 -4.09 -20.18
N LEU A 253 4.29 -4.50 -18.97
CA LEU A 253 5.03 -4.17 -17.74
C LEU A 253 6.47 -4.70 -17.79
N GLU A 254 6.69 -5.85 -18.43
CA GLU A 254 8.01 -6.44 -18.61
C GLU A 254 8.89 -5.62 -19.58
N GLY A 255 8.30 -5.07 -20.65
CA GLY A 255 8.96 -4.09 -21.51
C GLY A 255 9.24 -2.77 -20.81
N LEU A 256 8.29 -2.28 -20.00
CA LEU A 256 8.46 -1.07 -19.20
C LEU A 256 9.58 -1.23 -18.16
N GLN A 257 9.63 -2.37 -17.45
CA GLN A 257 10.70 -2.65 -16.51
C GLN A 257 12.07 -2.63 -17.21
N ARG A 258 12.20 -3.31 -18.36
CA ARG A 258 13.45 -3.27 -19.15
C ARG A 258 13.82 -1.85 -19.58
N ALA A 259 12.84 -1.05 -20.01
CA ALA A 259 13.08 0.34 -20.39
C ALA A 259 13.53 1.18 -19.20
N LEU A 260 12.92 0.97 -18.03
CA LEU A 260 13.30 1.63 -16.77
C LEU A 260 14.66 1.17 -16.26
N ASP A 261 15.11 -0.05 -16.55
CA ASP A 261 16.43 -0.59 -16.17
C ASP A 261 17.56 0.01 -17.01
N VAL A 262 17.29 0.40 -18.26
CA VAL A 262 18.26 1.11 -19.10
C VAL A 262 18.46 2.52 -18.54
N SER A 263 19.60 2.74 -17.89
CA SER A 263 19.92 4.01 -17.25
C SER A 263 20.07 5.16 -18.25
N SER A 264 19.64 6.35 -17.85
CA SER A 264 19.96 7.61 -18.52
C SER A 264 21.43 8.02 -18.38
N ASP A 265 22.26 7.23 -17.68
CA ASP A 265 23.73 7.42 -17.55
C ASP A 265 24.51 7.25 -18.88
N HIS A 266 23.83 7.31 -20.03
CA HIS A 266 24.42 7.26 -21.37
C HIS A 266 24.18 8.54 -22.19
N LEU A 267 23.81 9.65 -21.53
CA LEU A 267 23.78 10.98 -22.14
C LEU A 267 25.05 11.78 -21.86
N GLU A 268 26.22 11.14 -21.85
CA GLU A 268 27.49 11.82 -22.09
C GLU A 268 28.14 11.22 -23.36
N ARG A 269 27.98 11.93 -24.48
CA ARG A 269 28.85 11.87 -25.65
C ARG A 269 29.13 13.27 -26.13
#